data_AF-W9DS59-F1
#
_entry.id   AF-W9DS59-F1
#
_cell.length_a   1.000
_cell.length_b   1.000
_cell.length_c   1.000
_cell.angle_alpha   90.00
_cell.angle_beta   90.00
_cell.angle_gamma   90.00
#
_symmetry.space_group_name_H-M   'P 1'
#
loop_
_entity.id
_entity.type
_entity.pdbx_description
1 polymer ?
#
loop_
_entity_poly.entity_id
_entity_poly.type
_entity_poly.pdbx_seq_one_letter_code
_entity_poly.pdbx_strand_id
1 'polypeptide(L)'
;MENNSNNYEGEHPEIIKQKGLESLILLIIGADKSPISLLHLQKETFLLWNFHPYMKEFIHFVGHYRGPFSSEVEKTVLYPRYLEDCWSYIPPRAKPSRDILSGGYVQITQKGQNKYDEIYSRAVKLDNLRVLLSGIKAVRELYDKLNEEELLLLIYDTYPEYKLKSNVSNMIFDKKNMLAKQIYEKGFIDKERMENLIG
;
A
#
# COMPACT_ATOMS: atom_id res chain seq x y z
N MET A 1 17.43 37.39 37.54
CA MET A 1 16.22 37.03 36.78
C MET A 1 16.51 37.37 35.33
N GLU A 2 17.00 36.40 34.56
CA GLU A 2 17.22 36.57 33.12
C GLU A 2 16.81 35.27 32.42
N ASN A 3 15.68 35.40 31.71
CA ASN A 3 15.20 34.66 30.55
C ASN A 3 15.72 33.22 30.32
N ASN A 4 15.00 32.26 30.88
CA ASN A 4 14.85 30.93 30.26
C ASN A 4 13.95 31.08 29.04
N SER A 5 14.55 31.36 27.88
CA SER A 5 13.93 31.11 26.58
C SER A 5 13.79 29.59 26.41
N ASN A 6 12.61 29.07 26.76
CA ASN A 6 12.15 27.75 26.38
C ASN A 6 12.09 27.66 24.84
N ASN A 7 13.19 27.24 24.23
CA ASN A 7 13.20 26.72 22.87
C ASN A 7 12.47 25.38 22.87
N TYR A 8 11.16 25.40 22.60
CA TYR A 8 10.49 24.23 22.08
C TYR A 8 10.96 24.02 20.63
N GLU A 9 12.10 23.34 20.47
CA GLU A 9 12.48 22.78 19.18
C GLU A 9 11.47 21.67 18.84
N GLY A 10 10.52 21.97 17.96
CA GLY A 10 9.63 20.96 17.39
C GLY A 10 10.44 19.89 16.65
N GLU A 11 9.92 18.66 16.58
CA GLU A 11 10.58 17.58 15.84
C GLU A 11 10.82 17.99 14.37
N HIS A 12 11.99 17.64 13.84
CA HIS A 12 12.36 17.95 12.45
C HIS A 12 11.30 17.38 11.47
N PRO A 13 10.88 18.11 10.43
CA PRO A 13 9.81 17.69 9.52
C PRO A 13 9.98 16.27 8.94
N GLU A 14 11.22 15.90 8.62
CA GLU A 14 11.55 14.56 8.12
C GLU A 14 11.27 13.43 9.13
N ILE A 15 11.46 13.70 10.42
CA ILE A 15 11.15 12.75 11.51
C ILE A 15 9.63 12.55 11.59
N ILE A 16 8.87 13.64 11.55
CA ILE A 16 7.41 13.63 11.57
C ILE A 16 6.89 12.84 10.36
N LYS A 17 7.48 13.08 9.19
CA LYS A 17 7.14 12.37 7.96
C LYS A 17 7.42 10.87 8.05
N GLN A 18 8.60 10.48 8.49
CA GLN A 18 8.94 9.06 8.61
C GLN A 18 8.02 8.34 9.62
N LYS A 19 7.76 8.95 10.79
CA LYS A 19 6.82 8.40 11.79
C LYS A 19 5.41 8.24 11.23
N GLY A 20 4.93 9.23 10.48
CA GLY A 20 3.61 9.17 9.86
C GLY A 20 3.52 8.09 8.78
N LEU A 21 4.57 7.89 7.97
CA LEU A 21 4.61 6.85 6.96
C LEU A 21 4.65 5.45 7.57
N GLU A 22 5.47 5.25 8.60
CA GLU A 22 5.49 4.00 9.37
C GLU A 22 4.13 3.71 10.02
N SER A 23 3.48 4.74 10.57
CA SER A 23 2.14 4.60 11.15
C SER A 23 1.11 4.24 10.09
N LEU A 24 1.16 4.84 8.90
CA LEU A 24 0.28 4.51 7.78
C LEU A 24 0.48 3.05 7.34
N ILE A 25 1.73 2.62 7.14
CA ILE A 25 2.03 1.23 6.78
C ILE A 25 1.52 0.28 7.86
N LEU A 26 1.75 0.58 9.13
CA LEU A 26 1.24 -0.24 10.23
C LEU A 26 -0.30 -0.32 10.24
N LEU A 27 -0.99 0.78 9.95
CA LEU A 27 -2.46 0.80 9.84
C LEU A 27 -2.96 -0.06 8.67
N ILE A 28 -2.26 -0.04 7.53
CA ILE A 28 -2.62 -0.86 6.36
C ILE A 28 -2.41 -2.36 6.66
N ILE A 29 -1.23 -2.74 7.14
CA ILE A 29 -0.90 -4.15 7.41
C ILE A 29 -1.56 -4.69 8.69
N GLY A 30 -2.03 -3.83 9.58
CA GLY A 30 -2.73 -4.23 10.80
C GLY A 30 -4.24 -4.34 10.65
N ALA A 31 -4.80 -3.82 9.55
CA ALA A 31 -6.22 -3.95 9.25
C ALA A 31 -6.63 -5.38 8.90
N ASP A 32 -5.71 -6.19 8.37
CA ASP A 32 -5.85 -7.64 8.20
C ASP A 32 -4.55 -8.32 8.65
N LYS A 33 -4.65 -9.39 9.45
CA LYS A 33 -3.48 -10.10 9.98
C LYS A 33 -2.80 -11.01 8.95
N SER A 34 -3.41 -11.19 7.78
CA SER A 34 -2.86 -11.98 6.68
C SER A 34 -1.62 -11.29 6.09
N PRO A 35 -0.59 -12.05 5.68
CA PRO A 35 0.59 -11.46 5.06
C PRO A 35 0.23 -10.78 3.74
N ILE A 36 0.69 -9.54 3.57
CA ILE A 36 0.46 -8.74 2.35
C ILE A 36 1.73 -8.72 1.51
N SER A 37 1.63 -8.89 0.19
CA SER A 37 2.79 -8.72 -0.67
C SER A 37 3.25 -7.25 -0.72
N LEU A 38 4.54 -7.01 -0.93
CA LEU A 38 5.05 -5.64 -1.09
C LEU A 38 4.40 -4.94 -2.30
N LEU A 39 4.06 -5.69 -3.35
CA LEU A 39 3.29 -5.19 -4.48
C LEU A 39 1.92 -4.69 -4.04
N HIS A 40 1.15 -5.49 -3.31
CA HIS A 40 -0.17 -5.09 -2.82
C HIS A 40 -0.06 -3.87 -1.92
N LEU A 41 0.86 -3.86 -0.96
CA LEU A 41 1.09 -2.73 -0.06
C LEU A 41 1.39 -1.43 -0.85
N GLN A 42 2.23 -1.51 -1.87
CA GLN A 42 2.53 -0.38 -2.76
C GLN A 42 1.27 0.12 -3.50
N LYS A 43 0.45 -0.79 -4.03
CA LYS A 43 -0.75 -0.40 -4.81
C LYS A 43 -1.87 0.13 -3.93
N GLU A 44 -2.09 -0.48 -2.78
CA GLU A 44 -3.08 -0.02 -1.82
C GLU A 44 -2.70 1.34 -1.25
N THR A 45 -1.42 1.56 -0.93
CA THR A 45 -0.92 2.89 -0.53
C THR A 45 -1.14 3.91 -1.65
N PHE A 46 -0.88 3.52 -2.91
CA PHE A 46 -1.13 4.38 -4.08
C PHE A 46 -2.63 4.71 -4.29
N LEU A 47 -3.51 3.72 -4.10
CA LEU A 47 -4.95 3.94 -4.20
C LEU A 47 -5.40 4.93 -3.13
N LEU A 48 -5.02 4.69 -1.87
CA LEU A 48 -5.28 5.60 -0.77
C LEU A 48 -4.73 7.02 -1.08
N TRP A 49 -3.51 7.10 -1.63
CA TRP A 49 -2.84 8.35 -2.03
C TRP A 49 -3.63 9.15 -3.08
N ASN A 50 -4.28 8.46 -4.02
CA ASN A 50 -5.16 9.11 -5.00
C ASN A 50 -6.47 9.61 -4.38
N PHE A 51 -7.02 8.90 -3.39
CA PHE A 51 -8.30 9.23 -2.77
C PHE A 51 -8.21 10.32 -1.70
N HIS A 52 -7.11 10.40 -0.95
CA HIS A 52 -7.03 11.28 0.22
C HIS A 52 -6.13 12.51 -0.05
N PRO A 53 -6.68 13.75 -0.11
CA PRO A 53 -5.95 14.94 -0.54
C PRO A 53 -4.65 15.20 0.22
N TYR A 54 -4.65 14.98 1.54
CA TYR A 54 -3.49 15.22 2.40
C TYR A 54 -2.31 14.27 2.18
N MET A 55 -2.52 13.13 1.50
CA MET A 55 -1.42 12.18 1.28
C MET A 55 -0.55 12.55 0.08
N LYS A 56 -1.04 13.42 -0.82
CA LYS A 56 -0.32 13.84 -2.02
C LYS A 56 0.97 14.59 -1.72
N GLU A 57 0.98 15.34 -0.62
CA GLU A 57 2.15 16.08 -0.15
C GLU A 57 3.11 15.21 0.66
N PHE A 58 2.68 14.00 1.04
CA PHE A 58 3.35 13.16 2.02
C PHE A 58 4.15 12.01 1.40
N ILE A 59 3.67 11.46 0.28
CA ILE A 59 4.26 10.30 -0.40
C ILE A 59 4.35 10.58 -1.88
N HIS A 60 5.48 10.23 -2.50
CA HIS A 60 5.67 10.38 -3.94
C HIS A 60 5.58 9.03 -4.64
N PHE A 61 4.82 9.01 -5.74
CA PHE A 61 4.71 7.86 -6.63
C PHE A 61 5.24 8.19 -8.02
N VAL A 62 5.96 7.25 -8.61
CA VAL A 62 6.49 7.34 -9.98
C VAL A 62 6.09 6.11 -10.79
N GLY A 63 6.11 6.24 -12.12
CA GLY A 63 6.00 5.12 -13.04
C GLY A 63 7.16 4.14 -12.88
N HIS A 64 6.85 2.85 -12.73
CA HIS A 64 7.83 1.79 -12.53
C HIS A 64 7.39 0.51 -13.24
N TYR A 65 8.27 -0.49 -13.37
CA TYR A 65 7.98 -1.69 -14.15
C TYR A 65 6.82 -2.54 -13.56
N ARG A 66 6.38 -2.30 -12.33
CA ARG A 66 5.16 -2.90 -11.76
C ARG A 66 4.06 -1.87 -11.54
N GLY A 67 4.01 -0.80 -12.34
CA GLY A 67 3.04 0.29 -12.15
C GLY A 67 3.51 1.34 -11.14
N PRO A 68 2.60 2.04 -10.46
CA PRO A 68 2.93 3.08 -9.48
C PRO A 68 3.82 2.55 -8.37
N PHE A 69 4.90 3.26 -8.06
CA PHE A 69 5.87 2.85 -7.06
C PHE A 69 6.34 4.03 -6.21
N SER A 70 6.45 3.80 -4.91
CA SER A 70 7.07 4.72 -3.97
C SER A 70 8.29 4.09 -3.31
N SER A 71 9.46 4.69 -3.53
CA SER A 71 10.69 4.28 -2.85
C SER A 71 10.63 4.54 -1.34
N GLU A 72 9.79 5.50 -0.91
CA GLU A 72 9.61 5.83 0.50
C GLU A 72 8.87 4.71 1.22
N VAL A 73 7.82 4.17 0.60
CA VAL A 73 7.07 3.01 1.11
C VAL A 73 7.98 1.78 1.18
N GLU A 74 8.72 1.48 0.12
CA GLU A 74 9.63 0.32 0.09
C GLU A 74 10.71 0.43 1.17
N LYS A 75 11.42 1.57 1.23
CA LYS A 75 12.45 1.79 2.25
C LYS A 75 11.89 1.71 3.66
N THR A 76 10.69 2.23 3.90
CA THR A 76 10.07 2.18 5.22
C THR A 76 9.71 0.76 5.63
N VAL A 77 9.20 -0.06 4.70
CA VAL A 77 8.93 -1.47 4.96
C VAL A 77 10.22 -2.23 5.28
N LEU A 78 11.27 -2.02 4.51
CA LEU A 78 12.53 -2.75 4.64
C LEU A 78 13.39 -2.29 5.82
N TYR A 79 13.29 -1.01 6.19
CA TYR A 79 14.15 -0.35 7.18
C TYR A 79 13.33 0.60 8.08
N PRO A 80 12.37 0.10 8.88
CA PRO A 80 11.65 0.92 9.85
C PRO A 80 12.61 1.51 10.89
N ARG A 81 12.37 2.76 11.31
CA ARG A 81 13.18 3.46 12.32
C ARG A 81 12.48 3.67 13.66
N TYR A 82 11.16 3.80 13.65
CA TYR A 82 10.38 4.14 14.85
C TYR A 82 9.46 2.99 15.28
N LEU A 83 9.06 2.16 14.33
CA LEU A 83 8.22 0.97 14.51
C LEU A 83 9.01 -0.31 14.20
N GLU A 84 10.28 -0.35 14.62
CA GLU A 84 11.12 -1.56 14.53
C GLU A 84 10.41 -2.79 15.11
N ASP A 85 10.56 -3.92 14.44
CA ASP A 85 9.93 -5.22 14.76
C ASP A 85 8.39 -5.21 14.82
N CYS A 86 7.70 -4.15 14.37
CA CYS A 86 6.24 -4.17 14.26
C CYS A 86 5.76 -5.04 13.09
N TRP A 87 6.64 -5.31 12.12
CA TRP A 87 6.40 -6.27 11.06
C TRP A 87 7.70 -6.96 10.67
N SER A 88 7.54 -8.11 10.01
CA SER A 88 8.62 -8.87 9.42
C SER A 88 8.49 -8.85 7.91
N TYR A 89 9.58 -8.55 7.22
CA TYR A 89 9.67 -8.69 5.77
C TYR A 89 10.21 -10.08 5.41
N ILE A 90 9.46 -10.80 4.59
CA ILE A 90 9.81 -12.11 4.04
C ILE A 90 10.20 -11.88 2.58
N PRO A 91 11.50 -11.95 2.22
CA PRO A 91 11.92 -11.72 0.85
C PRO A 91 11.33 -12.77 -0.10
N PRO A 92 11.17 -12.45 -1.39
CA PRO A 92 10.73 -13.42 -2.37
C PRO A 92 11.73 -14.60 -2.38
N ARG A 93 11.23 -15.83 -2.29
CA ARG A 93 12.10 -17.01 -2.18
C ARG A 93 12.96 -17.13 -3.44
N ALA A 94 14.27 -17.25 -3.26
CA ALA A 94 15.22 -17.46 -4.34
C ALA A 94 15.12 -18.90 -4.86
N LYS A 95 14.18 -19.11 -5.80
CA LYS A 95 13.96 -20.33 -6.60
C LYS A 95 13.52 -21.62 -5.87
N PRO A 96 12.73 -22.47 -6.55
CA PRO A 96 12.08 -22.24 -7.84
C PRO A 96 10.64 -21.72 -7.63
N SER A 97 10.42 -20.73 -6.74
CA SER A 97 9.14 -20.03 -6.75
C SER A 97 9.14 -18.99 -7.87
N ARG A 98 8.13 -19.07 -8.73
CA ARG A 98 7.82 -18.17 -9.86
C ARG A 98 7.40 -16.76 -9.40
N ASP A 99 7.84 -16.33 -8.23
CA ASP A 99 7.43 -15.07 -7.63
C ASP A 99 8.20 -13.91 -8.24
N ILE A 100 7.71 -13.47 -9.39
CA ILE A 100 8.24 -12.36 -10.18
C ILE A 100 7.52 -11.04 -9.91
N LEU A 101 6.45 -11.04 -9.10
CA LEU A 101 5.58 -9.87 -8.90
C LEU A 101 5.52 -9.39 -7.46
N SER A 102 5.41 -10.29 -6.47
CA SER A 102 5.03 -9.92 -5.10
C SER A 102 5.99 -8.92 -4.46
N GLY A 103 7.29 -9.04 -4.77
CA GLY A 103 8.34 -8.29 -4.09
C GLY A 103 8.60 -8.75 -2.66
N GLY A 104 8.14 -9.95 -2.29
CA GLY A 104 8.15 -10.45 -0.92
C GLY A 104 6.85 -10.12 -0.17
N TYR A 105 6.77 -10.57 1.07
CA TYR A 105 5.59 -10.43 1.92
C TYR A 105 5.93 -9.69 3.22
N VAL A 106 4.98 -8.92 3.72
CA VAL A 106 5.06 -8.21 4.99
C VAL A 106 4.05 -8.84 5.93
N GLN A 107 4.51 -9.26 7.10
CA GLN A 107 3.68 -9.89 8.13
C GLN A 107 3.75 -9.06 9.41
N ILE A 108 2.59 -8.62 9.92
CA ILE A 108 2.54 -7.93 11.21
C ILE A 108 2.95 -8.88 12.34
N THR A 109 3.74 -8.39 13.30
CA THR A 109 4.12 -9.14 14.51
C THR A 109 3.13 -8.90 15.65
N GLN A 110 3.26 -9.63 16.76
CA GLN A 110 2.46 -9.33 17.96
C GLN A 110 2.75 -7.92 18.52
N LYS A 111 4.02 -7.48 18.47
CA LYS A 111 4.40 -6.11 18.84
C LYS A 111 3.70 -5.09 17.95
N GLY A 112 3.69 -5.35 16.64
CA GLY A 112 2.97 -4.54 15.66
C GLY A 112 1.48 -4.48 15.91
N GLN A 113 0.85 -5.62 16.22
CA GLN A 113 -0.58 -5.66 16.53
C GLN A 113 -0.92 -4.78 17.74
N ASN A 114 -0.15 -4.89 18.82
CA ASN A 114 -0.37 -4.07 20.01
C ASN A 114 -0.21 -2.57 19.67
N LYS A 115 0.77 -2.23 18.82
CA LYS A 115 1.00 -0.86 18.39
C LYS A 115 -0.07 -0.35 17.43
N TYR A 116 -0.58 -1.21 16.57
CA TYR A 116 -1.71 -0.94 15.69
C TYR A 116 -2.95 -0.59 16.53
N ASP A 117 -3.29 -1.39 17.54
CA ASP A 117 -4.45 -1.14 18.41
C ASP A 117 -4.34 0.22 19.14
N GLU A 118 -3.13 0.57 19.58
CA GLU A 118 -2.82 1.86 20.21
C GLU A 118 -2.97 3.06 19.24
N ILE A 119 -2.47 2.94 18.01
CA ILE A 119 -2.57 4.01 17.01
C ILE A 119 -4.02 4.13 16.51
N TYR A 120 -4.66 3.00 16.19
CA TYR A 120 -6.03 2.93 15.71
C TYR A 120 -7.02 3.57 16.70
N SER A 121 -6.92 3.21 17.98
CA SER A 121 -7.80 3.76 19.04
C SER A 121 -7.65 5.26 19.25
N ARG A 122 -6.49 5.84 18.92
CA ARG A 122 -6.27 7.29 18.91
C ARG A 122 -6.79 7.92 17.62
N ALA A 123 -6.48 7.32 16.47
CA ALA A 123 -6.85 7.83 15.15
C ALA A 123 -8.38 7.84 14.94
N VAL A 124 -9.12 6.84 15.41
CA VAL A 124 -10.58 6.76 15.25
C VAL A 124 -11.34 7.92 15.92
N LYS A 125 -10.72 8.60 16.89
CA LYS A 125 -11.28 9.76 17.60
C LYS A 125 -11.13 11.07 16.83
N LEU A 126 -10.36 11.09 15.75
CA LEU A 126 -10.09 12.26 14.91
C LEU A 126 -10.83 12.08 13.58
N ASP A 127 -11.74 13.00 13.23
CA ASP A 127 -12.64 12.82 12.08
C ASP A 127 -11.91 12.58 10.75
N ASN A 128 -10.85 13.35 10.49
CA ASN A 128 -10.03 13.20 9.28
C ASN A 128 -9.34 11.83 9.21
N LEU A 129 -8.82 11.34 10.34
CA LEU A 129 -8.16 10.04 10.38
C LEU A 129 -9.18 8.89 10.38
N ARG A 130 -10.38 9.07 10.94
CA ARG A 130 -11.45 8.07 10.86
C ARG A 130 -11.83 7.79 9.40
N VAL A 131 -11.90 8.83 8.56
CA VAL A 131 -12.15 8.66 7.11
C VAL A 131 -11.01 7.87 6.46
N LEU A 132 -9.76 8.18 6.78
CA LEU A 132 -8.60 7.43 6.28
C LEU A 132 -8.65 5.95 6.71
N LEU A 133 -8.96 5.66 7.99
CA LEU A 133 -9.08 4.29 8.51
C LEU A 133 -10.16 3.49 7.77
N SER A 134 -11.32 4.11 7.49
CA SER A 134 -12.37 3.49 6.68
C SER A 134 -11.89 3.22 5.26
N GLY A 135 -11.13 4.15 4.66
CA GLY A 135 -10.52 3.98 3.35
C GLY A 135 -9.52 2.81 3.33
N ILE A 136 -8.64 2.72 4.34
CA ILE A 136 -7.68 1.62 4.50
C ILE A 136 -8.41 0.28 4.55
N LYS A 137 -9.43 0.18 5.41
CA LYS A 137 -10.23 -1.04 5.56
C LYS A 137 -10.89 -1.44 4.25
N ALA A 138 -11.54 -0.50 3.56
CA ALA A 138 -12.18 -0.77 2.28
C ALA A 138 -11.18 -1.22 1.21
N VAL A 139 -10.03 -0.55 1.11
CA VAL A 139 -8.97 -0.92 0.16
C VAL A 139 -8.41 -2.31 0.48
N ARG A 140 -8.13 -2.63 1.74
CA ARG A 140 -7.67 -3.97 2.14
C ARG A 140 -8.70 -5.05 1.84
N GLU A 141 -9.95 -4.86 2.24
CA GLU A 141 -11.02 -5.85 2.02
C GLU A 141 -11.29 -6.12 0.53
N LEU A 142 -11.11 -5.11 -0.30
CA LEU A 142 -11.21 -5.23 -1.74
C LEU A 142 -9.95 -5.90 -2.28
N TYR A 143 -8.81 -5.22 -2.28
CA TYR A 143 -7.70 -5.61 -3.14
C TYR A 143 -6.92 -6.84 -2.65
N ASP A 144 -7.03 -7.26 -1.39
CA ASP A 144 -6.36 -8.45 -0.86
C ASP A 144 -6.85 -9.77 -1.47
N LYS A 145 -8.05 -9.79 -2.06
CA LYS A 145 -8.61 -10.99 -2.74
C LYS A 145 -8.14 -11.13 -4.18
N LEU A 146 -7.51 -10.10 -4.72
CA LEU A 146 -6.92 -10.14 -6.05
C LEU A 146 -5.53 -10.74 -5.96
N ASN A 147 -5.12 -11.49 -6.98
CA ASN A 147 -3.72 -11.82 -7.14
C ASN A 147 -2.96 -10.64 -7.75
N GLU A 148 -1.63 -10.71 -7.77
CA GLU A 148 -0.78 -9.62 -8.25
C GLU A 148 -1.07 -9.25 -9.72
N GLU A 149 -1.39 -10.21 -10.58
CA GLU A 149 -1.69 -9.96 -12.00
C GLU A 149 -3.03 -9.24 -12.17
N GLU A 150 -4.06 -9.67 -11.44
CA GLU A 150 -5.39 -9.06 -11.42
C GLU A 150 -5.34 -7.62 -10.90
N LEU A 151 -4.63 -7.40 -9.79
CA LEU A 151 -4.46 -6.06 -9.22
C LEU A 151 -3.73 -5.14 -10.20
N LEU A 152 -2.65 -5.62 -10.82
CA LEU A 152 -1.92 -4.84 -11.83
C LEU A 152 -2.79 -4.52 -13.04
N LEU A 153 -3.64 -5.44 -13.50
CA LEU A 153 -4.56 -5.15 -14.60
C LEU A 153 -5.48 -3.97 -14.26
N LEU A 154 -6.10 -3.98 -13.08
CA LEU A 154 -6.97 -2.87 -12.65
C LEU A 154 -6.20 -1.56 -12.53
N ILE A 155 -5.01 -1.58 -11.92
CA ILE A 155 -4.17 -0.39 -11.79
C ILE A 155 -3.78 0.17 -13.16
N TYR A 156 -3.35 -0.68 -14.09
CA TYR A 156 -2.95 -0.23 -15.43
C TYR A 156 -4.15 0.29 -16.23
N ASP A 157 -5.32 -0.31 -16.11
CA ASP A 157 -6.50 0.18 -16.80
C ASP A 157 -6.96 1.54 -16.25
N THR A 158 -7.01 1.69 -14.93
CA THR A 158 -7.45 2.92 -14.27
C THR A 158 -6.42 4.05 -14.37
N TYR A 159 -5.12 3.75 -14.32
CA TYR A 159 -4.03 4.73 -14.31
C TYR A 159 -3.01 4.44 -15.43
N PRO A 160 -3.40 4.66 -16.71
CA PRO A 160 -2.60 4.26 -17.86
C PRO A 160 -1.23 4.95 -17.96
N GLU A 161 -1.06 6.11 -17.34
CA GLU A 161 0.22 6.82 -17.26
C GLU A 161 1.30 6.04 -16.50
N TYR A 162 0.92 5.07 -15.66
CA TYR A 162 1.86 4.19 -14.95
C TYR A 162 2.18 2.89 -15.70
N LYS A 163 1.72 2.72 -16.94
CA LYS A 163 2.11 1.57 -17.81
C LYS A 163 3.56 1.64 -18.29
N LEU A 164 4.19 2.81 -18.23
CA LEU A 164 5.43 3.12 -18.96
C LEU A 164 6.61 2.21 -18.54
N LYS A 165 7.26 1.61 -19.56
CA LYS A 165 8.52 0.84 -19.49
C LYS A 165 8.45 -0.55 -18.82
N SER A 166 7.38 -1.30 -19.05
CA SER A 166 7.23 -2.59 -18.40
C SER A 166 6.94 -3.77 -19.34
N ASN A 167 7.87 -4.72 -19.41
CA ASN A 167 7.60 -6.08 -19.90
C ASN A 167 6.47 -6.76 -19.09
N VAL A 168 6.29 -6.37 -17.82
CA VAL A 168 5.18 -6.87 -16.98
C VAL A 168 3.85 -6.37 -17.52
N SER A 169 3.72 -5.09 -17.91
CA SER A 169 2.45 -4.59 -18.45
C SER A 169 2.00 -5.38 -19.68
N ASN A 170 2.92 -5.64 -20.62
CA ASN A 170 2.64 -6.47 -21.79
C ASN A 170 2.19 -7.88 -21.37
N MET A 171 2.91 -8.54 -20.47
CA MET A 171 2.55 -9.86 -19.94
C MET A 171 1.16 -9.88 -19.29
N ILE A 172 0.77 -8.81 -18.58
CA ILE A 172 -0.57 -8.68 -17.98
C ILE A 172 -1.63 -8.51 -19.08
N PHE A 173 -1.39 -7.67 -20.08
CA PHE A 173 -2.34 -7.45 -21.17
C PHE A 173 -2.47 -8.63 -22.13
N ASP A 174 -1.45 -9.47 -22.28
CA ASP A 174 -1.54 -10.74 -23.00
C ASP A 174 -2.55 -11.71 -22.35
N LYS A 175 -2.75 -11.57 -21.03
CA LYS A 175 -3.70 -12.35 -20.22
C LYS A 175 -5.00 -11.61 -19.90
N LYS A 176 -5.20 -10.40 -20.45
CA LYS A 176 -6.29 -9.46 -20.10
C LYS A 176 -7.65 -10.15 -20.01
N ASN A 177 -8.01 -10.94 -21.02
CA ASN A 177 -9.32 -11.59 -21.10
C ASN A 177 -9.54 -12.62 -20.00
N MET A 178 -8.51 -13.38 -19.65
CA MET A 178 -8.57 -14.35 -18.56
C MET A 178 -8.69 -13.63 -17.21
N LEU A 179 -7.82 -12.64 -16.98
CA LEU A 179 -7.80 -11.87 -15.73
C LEU A 179 -9.11 -11.10 -15.51
N ALA A 180 -9.65 -10.44 -16.53
CA ALA A 180 -10.93 -9.71 -16.43
C ALA A 180 -12.08 -10.63 -16.01
N LYS A 181 -12.15 -11.85 -16.58
CA LYS A 181 -13.15 -12.85 -16.17
C LYS A 181 -12.96 -13.30 -14.73
N GLN A 182 -11.73 -13.56 -14.29
CA GLN A 182 -11.44 -13.95 -12.91
C GLN A 182 -11.84 -12.86 -11.91
N ILE A 183 -11.56 -11.59 -12.23
CA ILE A 183 -11.96 -10.44 -11.41
C ILE A 183 -13.49 -10.34 -11.33
N TYR A 184 -14.19 -10.52 -12.45
CA TYR A 184 -15.66 -10.56 -12.50
C TYR A 184 -16.24 -11.71 -11.67
N GLU A 185 -15.71 -12.93 -11.81
CA GLU A 185 -16.16 -14.11 -11.05
C GLU A 185 -15.98 -13.92 -9.54
N LYS A 186 -14.97 -13.15 -9.12
CA LYS A 186 -14.76 -12.76 -7.71
C LYS A 186 -15.69 -11.63 -7.23
N GLY A 187 -16.51 -11.05 -8.12
CA GLY A 187 -17.46 -9.99 -7.81
C GLY A 187 -16.84 -8.60 -7.66
N PHE A 188 -15.61 -8.39 -8.16
CA PHE A 188 -14.88 -7.12 -8.03
C PHE A 188 -15.28 -6.06 -9.03
N ILE A 189 -15.78 -6.51 -10.18
CA ILE A 189 -16.26 -5.67 -11.25
C ILE A 189 -17.60 -6.23 -11.71
N ASP A 190 -18.46 -5.37 -12.22
CA ASP A 190 -19.69 -5.81 -12.90
C ASP A 190 -19.38 -6.31 -14.32
N LYS A 191 -20.42 -6.83 -14.98
CA LYS A 191 -20.31 -7.39 -16.32
C LYS A 191 -19.89 -6.32 -17.34
N GLU A 192 -20.42 -5.11 -17.23
CA GLU A 192 -20.09 -3.98 -18.13
C GLU A 192 -18.60 -3.63 -18.02
N ARG A 193 -18.08 -3.51 -16.81
CA ARG A 193 -16.66 -3.24 -16.56
C ARG A 193 -15.77 -4.38 -17.05
N MET A 194 -16.20 -5.63 -16.92
CA MET A 194 -15.49 -6.79 -17.50
C MET A 194 -15.41 -6.69 -19.02
N GLU A 195 -16.53 -6.39 -19.69
CA GLU A 195 -16.59 -6.24 -21.15
C GLU A 195 -15.71 -5.07 -21.62
N ASN A 196 -15.77 -3.93 -20.94
CA ASN A 196 -14.88 -2.78 -21.19
C ASN A 196 -13.39 -3.13 -21.00
N LEU A 197 -13.07 -3.95 -19.98
CA LEU A 197 -11.72 -4.44 -19.77
C LEU A 197 -11.30 -5.46 -20.83
N ILE A 198 -12.19 -6.14 -21.53
CA ILE A 198 -11.80 -7.04 -22.62
C ILE A 198 -11.57 -6.22 -23.89
N GLY A 199 -12.46 -5.27 -24.17
CA GLY A 199 -12.47 -4.48 -25.40
C GLY A 199 -13.51 -4.96 -26.39
#